data_AF-A0A351SJM0-F1
#
_entry.id   AF-A0A351SJM0-F1
#
_cell.length_a   1.000
_cell.length_b   1.000
_cell.length_c   1.000
_cell.angle_alpha   90.00
_cell.angle_beta   90.00
_cell.angle_gamma   90.00
#
_symmetry.space_group_name_H-M   'P 1'
#
loop_
_entity.id
_entity.type
_entity.pdbx_description
1 polymer ?
#
loop_
_entity_poly.entity_id
_entity_poly.type
_entity_poly.pdbx_seq_one_letter_code
_entity_poly.pdbx_strand_id
1 'polypeptide(L)'
;MQQTLEDFYKVVRSAGIKVSVADSIETSKTVELVGYGNRSILKDALTLSLAKTVDEKEALEECFEQFFTFNAFQKNTKSPEDAKQTGADQAEKNDEANAGANDPEYTGDLELAKMLLKKDKASLAQEMSKAAREAGMTDIWFFTQKGIYTQKIMDKMGARELNKEIAELGRGDCPSSQALAGKLRAAQKYLFEEVRNFVEQQLSMYGKTASQTIHEEFLKNTRLSNIEKRDFQTMHKIVKEMAKRLSSIHSKKRKREDRGQLDFRKTLRNNV
;
A
#
# COMPACT_ATOMS: atom_id res chain seq x y z
N MET A 1 0.89 -13.64 4.38
CA MET A 1 0.93 -13.06 5.74
C MET A 1 2.30 -12.47 6.06
N GLN A 2 3.42 -13.07 5.64
CA GLN A 2 4.72 -12.38 5.71
C GLN A 2 4.72 -11.06 4.90
N GLN A 3 4.12 -11.08 3.71
CA GLN A 3 3.94 -9.89 2.87
C GLN A 3 3.19 -8.74 3.56
N THR A 4 2.16 -9.03 4.37
CA THR A 4 1.39 -7.96 5.05
C THR A 4 2.21 -7.27 6.13
N LEU A 5 3.11 -7.99 6.81
CA LEU A 5 4.06 -7.39 7.75
C LEU A 5 5.16 -6.60 7.02
N GLU A 6 5.65 -7.09 5.88
CA GLU A 6 6.60 -6.36 5.04
C GLU A 6 6.02 -5.03 4.55
N ASP A 7 4.77 -5.04 4.09
CA ASP A 7 4.04 -3.85 3.67
C ASP A 7 3.81 -2.89 4.85
N PHE A 8 3.48 -3.42 6.03
CA PHE A 8 3.41 -2.61 7.24
C PHE A 8 4.75 -1.95 7.57
N TYR A 9 5.88 -2.65 7.45
CA TYR A 9 7.19 -2.03 7.65
C TYR A 9 7.50 -0.95 6.62
N LYS A 10 6.96 -1.03 5.40
CA LYS A 10 7.07 0.08 4.42
C LYS A 10 6.30 1.31 4.92
N VAL A 11 5.10 1.15 5.48
CA VAL A 11 4.32 2.25 6.06
C VAL A 11 5.01 2.85 7.29
N VAL A 12 5.53 2.02 8.19
CA VAL A 12 6.25 2.51 9.37
C VAL A 12 7.48 3.31 8.96
N ARG A 13 8.20 2.88 7.91
CA ARG A 13 9.31 3.65 7.34
C ARG A 13 8.84 4.92 6.64
N SER A 14 7.68 4.92 5.98
CA SER A 14 7.11 6.13 5.36
C SER A 14 6.62 7.16 6.39
N ALA A 15 6.43 6.75 7.64
CA ALA A 15 6.18 7.63 8.79
C ALA A 15 7.46 8.21 9.40
N GLY A 16 8.64 7.84 8.88
CA GLY A 16 9.94 8.32 9.37
C GLY A 16 10.58 7.46 10.46
N ILE A 17 9.96 6.34 10.85
CA ILE A 17 10.50 5.43 11.86
C ILE A 17 11.53 4.49 11.22
N LYS A 18 12.75 4.45 11.80
CA LYS A 18 13.85 3.63 11.26
C LYS A 18 13.75 2.18 11.71
N VAL A 19 13.14 1.34 10.86
CA VAL A 19 13.06 -0.11 11.12
C VAL A 19 14.32 -0.84 10.63
N SER A 20 15.14 -1.32 11.57
CA SER A 20 16.31 -2.16 11.30
C SER A 20 15.94 -3.59 10.87
N VAL A 21 16.89 -4.31 10.27
CA VAL A 21 16.75 -5.74 9.96
C VAL A 21 16.55 -6.54 11.26
N ALA A 22 17.30 -6.22 12.31
CA ALA A 22 17.15 -6.88 13.60
C ALA A 22 15.74 -6.68 14.17
N ASP A 23 15.27 -5.43 14.19
CA ASP A 23 13.93 -5.06 14.64
C ASP A 23 12.85 -5.82 13.84
N SER A 24 12.99 -5.96 12.52
CA SER A 24 12.02 -6.72 11.70
C SER A 24 11.98 -8.21 12.02
N ILE A 25 13.15 -8.83 12.32
CA ILE A 25 13.22 -10.25 12.68
C ILE A 25 12.60 -10.47 14.07
N GLU A 26 12.93 -9.60 15.02
CA GLU A 26 12.38 -9.64 16.37
C GLU A 26 10.86 -9.45 16.34
N THR A 27 10.39 -8.45 15.61
CA THR A 27 8.96 -8.15 15.44
C THR A 27 8.22 -9.33 14.79
N SER A 28 8.81 -10.00 13.80
CA SER A 28 8.19 -11.18 13.19
C SER A 28 7.98 -12.29 14.22
N LYS A 29 8.95 -12.53 15.10
CA LYS A 29 8.85 -13.54 16.16
C LYS A 29 7.86 -13.14 17.25
N THR A 30 7.81 -11.86 17.64
CA THR A 30 6.83 -11.40 18.64
C THR A 30 5.40 -11.54 18.13
N VAL A 31 5.16 -11.24 16.84
CA VAL A 31 3.85 -11.43 16.20
C VAL A 31 3.47 -12.92 16.13
N GLU A 32 4.42 -13.83 15.85
CA GLU A 32 4.17 -15.28 15.89
C GLU A 32 3.76 -15.77 17.30
N LEU A 33 4.29 -15.16 18.36
CA LEU A 33 3.97 -15.52 19.75
C LEU A 33 2.62 -14.95 20.22
N VAL A 34 2.33 -13.69 19.89
CA VAL A 34 1.08 -13.01 20.29
C VAL A 34 -0.10 -13.50 19.46
N GLY A 35 0.14 -13.80 18.18
CA GLY A 35 -0.91 -14.13 17.22
C GLY A 35 -1.77 -12.93 16.82
N TYR A 36 -2.82 -13.20 16.04
CA TYR A 36 -3.68 -12.18 15.43
C TYR A 36 -5.06 -12.06 16.07
N GLY A 37 -5.32 -12.82 17.14
CA GLY A 37 -6.65 -12.93 17.74
C GLY A 37 -7.12 -11.65 18.44
N ASN A 38 -6.20 -10.86 18.99
CA ASN A 38 -6.53 -9.62 19.68
C ASN A 38 -5.77 -8.43 19.07
N ARG A 39 -6.52 -7.48 18.50
CA ARG A 39 -5.99 -6.29 17.84
C ARG A 39 -5.19 -5.40 18.80
N SER A 40 -5.63 -5.24 20.04
CA SER A 40 -4.94 -4.37 21.00
C SER A 40 -3.57 -4.93 21.37
N ILE A 41 -3.51 -6.23 21.67
CA ILE A 41 -2.25 -6.90 22.04
C ILE A 41 -1.27 -6.88 20.86
N LEU A 42 -1.76 -7.08 19.64
CA LEU A 42 -0.92 -7.01 18.45
C LEU A 42 -0.40 -5.59 18.22
N LYS A 43 -1.23 -4.55 18.42
CA LYS A 43 -0.80 -3.15 18.38
C LYS A 43 0.31 -2.89 19.40
N ASP A 44 0.08 -3.27 20.65
CA ASP A 44 1.05 -3.08 21.74
C ASP A 44 2.36 -3.83 21.48
N ALA A 45 2.30 -5.05 20.95
CA ALA A 45 3.48 -5.84 20.62
C ALA A 45 4.30 -5.18 19.50
N LEU A 46 3.64 -4.65 18.47
CA LEU A 46 4.29 -3.95 17.36
C LEU A 46 4.91 -2.62 17.80
N THR A 47 4.20 -1.81 18.60
CA THR A 47 4.71 -0.54 19.12
C THR A 47 5.93 -0.76 20.02
N LEU A 48 5.89 -1.75 20.89
CA LEU A 48 6.98 -2.05 21.82
C LEU A 48 8.23 -2.59 21.10
N SER A 49 8.05 -3.34 20.02
CA SER A 49 9.15 -3.94 19.26
C SER A 49 9.82 -2.98 18.27
N LEU A 50 9.07 -2.02 17.73
CA LEU A 50 9.55 -1.17 16.63
C LEU A 50 9.89 0.27 17.05
N ALA A 51 9.24 0.82 18.07
CA ALA A 51 9.40 2.20 18.49
C ALA A 51 10.20 2.33 19.79
N LYS A 52 11.20 3.22 19.79
CA LYS A 52 12.13 3.43 20.91
C LYS A 52 11.80 4.69 21.70
N THR A 53 11.22 5.70 21.05
CA THR A 53 10.80 6.96 21.69
C THR A 53 9.28 7.03 21.84
N VAL A 54 8.80 7.99 22.65
CA VAL A 54 7.35 8.24 22.82
C VAL A 54 6.74 8.71 21.50
N ASP A 55 7.38 9.67 20.83
CA ASP A 55 6.93 10.20 19.52
C ASP A 55 6.85 9.09 18.46
N GLU A 56 7.81 8.16 18.44
CA GLU A 56 7.78 7.01 17.52
C GLU A 56 6.61 6.06 17.82
N LYS A 57 6.24 5.90 19.10
CA LYS A 57 5.09 5.07 19.49
C LYS A 57 3.79 5.69 18.99
N GLU A 58 3.58 6.98 19.24
CA GLU A 58 2.39 7.69 18.77
C GLU A 58 2.25 7.61 17.24
N ALA A 59 3.33 7.89 16.51
CA ALA A 59 3.32 7.79 15.05
C ALA A 59 3.07 6.35 14.54
N LEU A 60 3.60 5.33 15.23
CA LEU A 60 3.38 3.94 14.86
C LEU A 60 1.93 3.51 15.13
N GLU A 61 1.35 3.94 16.24
CA GLU A 61 -0.04 3.67 16.57
C GLU A 61 -1.00 4.27 15.54
N GLU A 62 -0.76 5.50 15.11
CA GLU A 62 -1.53 6.11 14.01
C GLU A 62 -1.39 5.32 12.70
N CYS A 63 -0.17 4.91 12.37
CA CYS A 63 0.09 4.09 11.18
C CYS A 63 -0.59 2.72 11.28
N PHE A 64 -0.62 2.12 12.46
CA PHE A 64 -1.31 0.87 12.72
C PHE A 64 -2.82 1.01 12.47
N GLU A 65 -3.45 2.04 13.03
CA GLU A 65 -4.87 2.27 12.82
C GLU A 65 -5.18 2.51 11.34
N GLN A 66 -4.40 3.36 10.67
CA GLN A 66 -4.54 3.66 9.25
C GLN A 66 -4.36 2.42 8.37
N PHE A 67 -3.30 1.64 8.59
CA PHE A 67 -2.98 0.49 7.74
C PHE A 67 -3.99 -0.66 7.88
N PHE A 68 -4.43 -0.94 9.11
CA PHE A 68 -5.36 -2.04 9.37
C PHE A 68 -6.84 -1.61 9.36
N THR A 69 -7.17 -0.36 8.98
CA THR A 69 -8.54 0.04 8.66
C THR A 69 -8.77 0.00 7.15
N PHE A 70 -9.57 -0.97 6.71
CA PHE A 70 -9.96 -1.08 5.31
C PHE A 70 -11.30 -0.38 5.09
N ASN A 71 -11.28 0.83 4.54
CA ASN A 71 -12.47 1.68 4.40
C ASN A 71 -13.10 1.68 2.99
N ALA A 72 -12.56 0.91 2.04
CA ALA A 72 -13.10 0.94 0.67
C ALA A 72 -14.52 0.38 0.63
N PHE A 73 -15.42 1.06 -0.07
CA PHE A 73 -16.86 0.76 -0.16
C PHE A 73 -17.65 0.86 1.18
N GLN A 74 -17.03 1.20 2.32
CA GLN A 74 -17.66 1.25 3.65
C GLN A 74 -18.27 2.62 4.02
N LYS A 75 -18.30 3.59 3.11
CA LYS A 75 -18.69 4.99 3.42
C LYS A 75 -20.09 5.18 4.02
N ASN A 76 -20.94 4.14 4.08
CA ASN A 76 -22.30 4.20 4.62
C ASN A 76 -22.51 3.43 5.95
N THR A 77 -21.47 2.94 6.61
CA THR A 77 -21.62 2.28 7.93
C THR A 77 -20.62 2.84 8.93
N LYS A 78 -20.69 4.14 9.22
CA LYS A 78 -20.09 4.64 10.46
C LYS A 78 -21.07 4.36 11.61
N SER A 79 -20.70 3.46 12.49
CA SER A 79 -21.31 3.31 13.82
C SER A 79 -21.26 4.63 14.60
N PRO A 80 -22.25 4.92 15.46
CA PRO A 80 -22.57 6.27 15.92
C PRO A 80 -21.81 6.73 17.19
N GLU A 81 -20.53 6.40 17.38
CA GLU A 81 -19.84 6.77 18.65
C GLU A 81 -18.82 7.91 18.58
N ASP A 82 -18.38 8.37 17.41
CA ASP A 82 -17.34 9.44 17.31
C ASP A 82 -17.71 10.62 16.40
N ALA A 83 -18.95 11.10 16.46
CA ALA A 83 -19.36 12.32 15.76
C ALA A 83 -19.93 13.37 16.73
N LYS A 84 -19.07 13.96 17.55
CA LYS A 84 -19.31 15.31 18.07
C LYS A 84 -18.49 16.30 17.24
N GLN A 85 -19.22 17.30 16.73
CA GLN A 85 -18.75 18.55 16.14
C GLN A 85 -18.21 18.50 14.70
N THR A 86 -19.12 18.57 13.73
CA THR A 86 -19.32 19.81 12.93
C THR A 86 -20.55 19.63 12.03
N GLY A 87 -21.42 20.64 12.03
CA GLY A 87 -22.69 20.64 11.32
C GLY A 87 -22.59 21.23 9.90
N ALA A 88 -23.68 20.99 9.16
CA ALA A 88 -24.01 21.41 7.79
C ALA A 88 -23.20 20.69 6.69
N ASP A 89 -23.76 20.00 5.70
CA ASP A 89 -25.07 20.17 5.05
C ASP A 89 -25.65 18.85 4.51
N GLN A 90 -26.97 18.86 4.40
CA GLN A 90 -27.84 17.81 3.89
C GLN A 90 -27.76 17.69 2.37
N ALA A 91 -27.49 16.50 1.86
CA ALA A 91 -28.07 15.97 0.62
C ALA A 91 -27.87 14.45 0.60
N GLU A 92 -28.77 13.72 -0.05
CA GLU A 92 -28.79 12.25 -0.20
C GLU A 92 -29.56 11.47 0.90
N LYS A 93 -30.79 11.93 1.18
CA LYS A 93 -31.92 11.01 1.33
C LYS A 93 -32.71 11.02 0.02
N ASN A 94 -32.55 9.97 -0.79
CA ASN A 94 -33.57 9.40 -1.68
C ASN A 94 -32.87 8.46 -2.67
N ASP A 95 -32.80 7.16 -2.37
CA ASP A 95 -32.66 6.11 -3.39
C ASP A 95 -33.01 4.70 -2.85
N GLU A 96 -33.98 4.60 -1.94
CA GLU A 96 -34.53 3.31 -1.46
C GLU A 96 -36.01 3.09 -1.80
N ALA A 97 -36.59 3.91 -2.68
CA ALA A 97 -37.99 3.79 -3.08
C ALA A 97 -38.16 3.64 -4.59
N ASN A 98 -37.54 2.61 -5.20
CA ASN A 98 -38.01 2.08 -6.49
C ASN A 98 -37.54 0.63 -6.74
N ALA A 99 -37.80 -0.27 -5.79
CA ALA A 99 -37.63 -1.71 -5.99
C ALA A 99 -38.89 -2.34 -6.59
N GLY A 100 -39.28 -1.91 -7.79
CA GLY A 100 -40.54 -2.33 -8.39
C GLY A 100 -40.76 -1.94 -9.84
N ALA A 101 -39.85 -2.28 -10.75
CA ALA A 101 -40.14 -2.39 -12.18
C ALA A 101 -39.00 -3.12 -12.91
N ASN A 102 -39.19 -4.41 -13.22
CA ASN A 102 -38.43 -5.23 -14.18
C ASN A 102 -36.99 -4.74 -14.44
N ASP A 103 -36.09 -4.97 -13.47
CA ASP A 103 -34.67 -4.81 -13.75
C ASP A 103 -34.29 -5.80 -14.85
N PRO A 104 -33.70 -5.34 -15.97
CA PRO A 104 -33.24 -6.25 -17.02
C PRO A 104 -32.17 -7.15 -16.41
N GLU A 105 -32.51 -8.42 -16.26
CA GLU A 105 -31.62 -9.42 -15.70
C GLU A 105 -30.41 -9.57 -16.61
N TYR A 106 -29.22 -9.39 -16.03
CA TYR A 106 -27.99 -9.52 -16.78
C TYR A 106 -27.67 -11.00 -16.95
N THR A 107 -27.73 -11.46 -18.20
CA THR A 107 -27.51 -12.87 -18.60
C THR A 107 -26.07 -13.18 -19.00
N GLY A 108 -25.16 -12.19 -18.98
CA GLY A 108 -23.76 -12.40 -19.34
C GLY A 108 -22.96 -13.10 -18.23
N ASP A 109 -21.74 -13.52 -18.57
CA ASP A 109 -20.90 -14.32 -17.68
C ASP A 109 -19.88 -13.52 -16.87
N LEU A 110 -19.74 -12.21 -17.10
CA LEU A 110 -18.74 -11.39 -16.41
C LEU A 110 -19.06 -11.25 -14.92
N GLU A 111 -18.14 -11.76 -14.11
CA GLU A 111 -18.25 -11.75 -12.66
C GLU A 111 -18.28 -10.32 -12.10
N LEU A 112 -17.45 -9.41 -12.65
CA LEU A 112 -17.44 -8.00 -12.28
C LEU A 112 -18.79 -7.32 -12.56
N ALA A 113 -19.42 -7.60 -13.71
CA ALA A 113 -20.72 -7.04 -14.05
C ALA A 113 -21.80 -7.52 -13.06
N LYS A 114 -21.79 -8.81 -12.69
CA LYS A 114 -22.69 -9.39 -11.68
C LYS A 114 -22.50 -8.73 -10.30
N MET A 115 -21.25 -8.57 -9.85
CA MET A 115 -20.93 -7.92 -8.59
C MET A 115 -21.41 -6.46 -8.54
N LEU A 116 -21.23 -5.72 -9.64
CA LEU A 116 -21.63 -4.32 -9.76
C LEU A 116 -23.16 -4.13 -9.75
N LEU A 117 -23.89 -4.98 -10.48
CA LEU A 117 -25.36 -4.91 -10.53
C LEU A 117 -26.00 -5.33 -9.22
N LYS A 118 -25.45 -6.34 -8.55
CA LYS A 118 -25.89 -6.76 -7.20
C LYS A 118 -25.48 -5.79 -6.10
N LYS A 119 -24.63 -4.80 -6.41
CA LYS A 119 -24.02 -3.87 -5.45
C LYS A 119 -23.33 -4.61 -4.28
N ASP A 120 -22.69 -5.74 -4.59
CA ASP A 120 -22.00 -6.55 -3.59
C ASP A 120 -20.66 -5.90 -3.19
N LYS A 121 -20.74 -5.01 -2.20
CA LYS A 121 -19.60 -4.24 -1.70
C LYS A 121 -18.48 -5.12 -1.15
N ALA A 122 -18.81 -6.25 -0.53
CA ALA A 122 -17.83 -7.13 0.09
C ALA A 122 -16.97 -7.84 -0.98
N SER A 123 -17.62 -8.42 -1.99
CA SER A 123 -16.92 -9.05 -3.10
C SER A 123 -16.11 -8.03 -3.92
N LEU A 124 -16.66 -6.83 -4.18
CA LEU A 124 -15.93 -5.76 -4.86
C LEU A 124 -14.68 -5.30 -4.09
N ALA A 125 -14.80 -5.15 -2.76
CA ALA A 125 -13.67 -4.81 -1.88
C ALA A 125 -12.56 -5.87 -1.91
N GLN A 126 -12.93 -7.15 -1.88
CA GLN A 126 -11.99 -8.26 -1.92
C GLN A 126 -11.28 -8.33 -3.27
N GLU A 127 -12.01 -8.25 -4.37
CA GLU A 127 -11.42 -8.31 -5.71
C GLU A 127 -10.55 -7.08 -6.00
N MET A 128 -10.98 -5.90 -5.54
CA MET A 128 -10.16 -4.68 -5.62
C MET A 128 -8.84 -4.83 -4.84
N SER A 129 -8.88 -5.40 -3.63
CA SER A 129 -7.69 -5.63 -2.80
C SER A 129 -6.74 -6.66 -3.41
N LYS A 130 -7.27 -7.67 -4.09
CA LYS A 130 -6.47 -8.63 -4.88
C LYS A 130 -5.84 -7.94 -6.09
N ALA A 131 -6.62 -7.21 -6.87
CA ALA A 131 -6.14 -6.45 -8.03
C ALA A 131 -5.09 -5.40 -7.65
N ALA A 132 -5.24 -4.72 -6.52
CA ALA A 132 -4.28 -3.76 -5.99
C ALA A 132 -2.93 -4.41 -5.63
N ARG A 133 -2.95 -5.59 -5.00
CA ARG A 133 -1.73 -6.35 -4.70
C ARG A 133 -1.03 -6.78 -5.99
N GLU A 134 -1.77 -7.31 -6.95
CA GLU A 134 -1.21 -7.68 -8.26
C GLU A 134 -0.66 -6.48 -9.05
N ALA A 135 -1.25 -5.30 -8.86
CA ALA A 135 -0.78 -4.06 -9.48
C ALA A 135 0.46 -3.46 -8.81
N GLY A 136 0.89 -3.98 -7.65
CA GLY A 136 2.02 -3.45 -6.88
C GLY A 136 1.70 -2.14 -6.15
N MET A 137 0.46 -1.97 -5.68
CA MET A 137 -0.03 -0.71 -5.09
C MET A 137 0.80 -0.20 -3.90
N THR A 138 1.45 -1.11 -3.17
CA THR A 138 2.33 -0.81 -2.02
C THR A 138 3.59 -0.04 -2.43
N ASP A 139 3.95 -0.09 -3.72
CA ASP A 139 5.10 0.60 -4.29
C ASP A 139 4.67 1.90 -4.97
N ILE A 140 3.57 2.53 -4.52
CA ILE A 140 3.23 3.88 -4.94
C ILE A 140 4.07 4.89 -4.16
N TRP A 141 4.69 5.82 -4.88
CA TRP A 141 5.52 6.88 -4.27
C TRP A 141 5.00 8.27 -4.63
N PHE A 142 4.42 8.42 -5.83
CA PHE A 142 4.12 9.73 -6.40
C PHE A 142 2.63 9.94 -6.61
N PHE A 143 2.18 11.17 -6.38
CA PHE A 143 0.81 11.57 -6.70
C PHE A 143 0.51 11.49 -8.20
N THR A 144 1.52 11.68 -9.07
CA THR A 144 1.37 11.56 -10.53
C THR A 144 1.10 10.12 -10.97
N GLN A 145 1.51 9.13 -10.18
CA GLN A 145 1.25 7.71 -10.46
C GLN A 145 -0.18 7.28 -10.13
N LYS A 146 -0.96 8.11 -9.44
CA LYS A 146 -2.35 7.82 -9.07
C LYS A 146 -3.20 7.37 -10.25
N GLY A 147 -3.14 8.09 -11.37
CA GLY A 147 -3.91 7.73 -12.57
C GLY A 147 -3.49 6.37 -13.13
N ILE A 148 -2.18 6.11 -13.19
CA ILE A 148 -1.61 4.86 -13.70
C ILE A 148 -2.04 3.68 -12.83
N TYR A 149 -1.94 3.80 -11.50
CA TYR A 149 -2.36 2.73 -10.59
C TYR A 149 -3.88 2.53 -10.59
N THR A 150 -4.67 3.61 -10.67
CA THR A 150 -6.14 3.51 -10.82
C THR A 150 -6.50 2.69 -12.06
N GLN A 151 -5.88 3.00 -13.20
CA GLN A 151 -6.11 2.27 -14.44
C GLN A 151 -5.63 0.81 -14.36
N LYS A 152 -4.43 0.56 -13.81
CA LYS A 152 -3.90 -0.81 -13.64
C LYS A 152 -4.82 -1.67 -12.77
N ILE A 153 -5.32 -1.13 -11.66
CA ILE A 153 -6.23 -1.84 -10.76
C ILE A 153 -7.54 -2.13 -11.48
N MET A 154 -8.14 -1.15 -12.15
CA MET A 154 -9.35 -1.34 -12.94
C MET A 154 -9.17 -2.41 -14.03
N ASP A 155 -8.04 -2.38 -14.75
CA ASP A 155 -7.70 -3.37 -15.76
C ASP A 155 -7.60 -4.77 -15.15
N LYS A 156 -6.97 -4.91 -13.99
CA LYS A 156 -6.84 -6.18 -13.24
C LYS A 156 -8.17 -6.70 -12.70
N MET A 157 -9.12 -5.82 -12.37
CA MET A 157 -10.47 -6.20 -11.96
C MET A 157 -11.35 -6.65 -13.14
N GLY A 158 -10.93 -6.45 -14.39
CA GLY A 158 -11.69 -6.83 -15.58
C GLY A 158 -12.43 -5.68 -16.27
N ALA A 159 -12.07 -4.42 -16.00
CA ALA A 159 -12.74 -3.26 -16.60
C ALA A 159 -12.69 -3.24 -18.14
N ARG A 160 -11.67 -3.86 -18.76
CA ARG A 160 -11.56 -3.94 -20.22
C ARG A 160 -12.65 -4.80 -20.84
N GLU A 161 -12.95 -5.94 -20.22
CA GLU A 161 -13.98 -6.86 -20.70
C GLU A 161 -15.37 -6.28 -20.44
N LEU A 162 -15.57 -5.70 -19.26
CA LEU A 162 -16.77 -4.94 -18.93
C LEU A 162 -17.03 -3.81 -19.95
N ASN A 163 -15.99 -3.06 -20.35
CA ASN A 163 -16.11 -2.00 -21.36
C ASN A 163 -16.56 -2.52 -22.73
N LYS A 164 -16.05 -3.68 -23.15
CA LYS A 164 -16.45 -4.30 -24.43
C LYS A 164 -17.91 -4.70 -24.38
N GLU A 165 -18.34 -5.34 -23.30
CA GLU A 165 -19.72 -5.77 -23.12
C GLU A 165 -20.70 -4.59 -23.06
N ILE A 166 -20.35 -3.53 -22.31
CA ILE A 166 -21.13 -2.29 -22.29
C ILE A 166 -21.28 -1.69 -23.70
N ALA A 167 -20.22 -1.76 -24.52
CA ALA A 167 -20.27 -1.28 -25.90
C ALA A 167 -21.14 -2.17 -26.79
N GLU A 168 -21.08 -3.50 -26.62
CA GLU A 168 -21.90 -4.47 -27.36
C GLU A 168 -23.39 -4.30 -27.03
N LEU A 169 -23.75 -4.24 -25.75
CA LEU A 169 -25.12 -4.00 -25.28
C LEU A 169 -25.67 -2.65 -25.74
N GLY A 170 -24.79 -1.65 -25.86
CA GLY A 170 -25.13 -0.31 -26.35
C GLY A 170 -25.29 -0.20 -27.86
N ARG A 171 -24.77 -1.15 -28.65
CA ARG A 171 -24.96 -1.18 -30.12
C ARG A 171 -26.31 -1.77 -30.53
N GLY A 172 -26.94 -2.56 -29.66
CA GLY A 172 -28.26 -3.11 -29.94
C GLY A 172 -29.36 -2.04 -29.91
N ASP A 173 -30.34 -2.17 -30.81
CA ASP A 173 -31.51 -1.28 -30.88
C ASP A 173 -32.60 -1.62 -29.85
N CYS A 174 -32.39 -2.66 -29.03
CA CYS A 174 -33.34 -3.05 -28.00
C CYS A 174 -33.33 -2.06 -26.83
N PRO A 175 -34.46 -1.43 -26.46
CA PRO A 175 -34.52 -0.48 -25.36
C PRO A 175 -34.05 -1.08 -24.01
N SER A 176 -34.29 -2.37 -23.80
CA SER A 176 -33.89 -3.08 -22.58
C SER A 176 -32.37 -3.24 -22.48
N SER A 177 -31.68 -3.60 -23.58
CA SER A 177 -30.22 -3.73 -23.59
C SER A 177 -29.53 -2.38 -23.42
N GLN A 178 -30.09 -1.32 -24.01
CA GLN A 178 -29.59 0.06 -23.83
C GLN A 178 -29.74 0.53 -22.38
N ALA A 179 -30.87 0.23 -21.73
CA ALA A 179 -31.07 0.53 -20.31
C ALA A 179 -30.07 -0.21 -19.41
N LEU A 180 -29.82 -1.49 -19.69
CA LEU A 180 -28.80 -2.30 -18.99
C LEU A 180 -27.40 -1.71 -19.18
N ALA A 181 -27.01 -1.37 -20.41
CA ALA A 181 -25.73 -0.72 -20.70
C ALA A 181 -25.58 0.61 -19.95
N GLY A 182 -26.66 1.39 -19.83
CA GLY A 182 -26.70 2.60 -19.01
C GLY A 182 -26.40 2.34 -17.53
N LYS A 183 -27.05 1.32 -16.95
CA LYS A 183 -26.83 0.90 -15.55
C LYS A 183 -25.39 0.45 -15.30
N LEU A 184 -24.84 -0.38 -16.19
CA LEU A 184 -23.45 -0.84 -16.08
C LEU A 184 -22.44 0.32 -16.19
N ARG A 185 -22.68 1.30 -17.06
CA ARG A 185 -21.84 2.51 -17.13
C ARG A 185 -21.85 3.30 -15.83
N ALA A 186 -23.02 3.46 -15.20
CA ALA A 186 -23.13 4.15 -13.91
C ALA A 186 -22.38 3.38 -12.82
N ALA A 187 -22.57 2.07 -12.73
CA ALA A 187 -21.88 1.22 -11.76
C ALA A 187 -20.35 1.18 -11.99
N GLN A 188 -19.91 1.20 -13.24
CA GLN A 188 -18.49 1.29 -13.59
C GLN A 188 -17.87 2.63 -13.16
N LYS A 189 -18.59 3.76 -13.35
CA LYS A 189 -18.12 5.07 -12.88
C LYS A 189 -17.98 5.08 -11.36
N TYR A 190 -18.96 4.52 -10.65
CA TYR A 190 -18.89 4.33 -9.19
C TYR A 190 -17.65 3.51 -8.79
N LEU A 191 -17.41 2.38 -9.45
CA LEU A 191 -16.21 1.57 -9.21
C LEU A 191 -14.92 2.35 -9.45
N PHE A 192 -14.85 3.12 -10.53
CA PHE A 192 -13.68 3.94 -10.85
C PHE A 192 -13.39 4.97 -9.74
N GLU A 193 -14.42 5.64 -9.22
CA GLU A 193 -14.28 6.59 -8.12
C GLU A 193 -13.82 5.90 -6.84
N GLU A 194 -14.36 4.73 -6.51
CA GLU A 194 -13.93 3.95 -5.34
C GLU A 194 -12.48 3.48 -5.46
N VAL A 195 -12.07 2.95 -6.62
CA VAL A 195 -10.67 2.57 -6.88
C VAL A 195 -9.75 3.78 -6.78
N ARG A 196 -10.15 4.93 -7.33
CA ARG A 196 -9.39 6.16 -7.22
C ARG A 196 -9.24 6.61 -5.76
N ASN A 197 -10.31 6.61 -4.99
CA ASN A 197 -10.29 6.96 -3.56
C ASN A 197 -9.39 6.01 -2.76
N PHE A 198 -9.44 4.72 -3.07
CA PHE A 198 -8.55 3.73 -2.49
C PHE A 198 -7.08 4.01 -2.82
N VAL A 199 -6.75 4.33 -4.08
CA VAL A 199 -5.39 4.71 -4.48
C VAL A 199 -4.92 5.98 -3.77
N GLU A 200 -5.79 6.97 -3.59
CA GLU A 200 -5.50 8.19 -2.83
C GLU A 200 -5.19 7.88 -1.36
N GLN A 201 -6.00 7.04 -0.73
CA GLN A 201 -5.78 6.60 0.65
C GLN A 201 -4.44 5.85 0.78
N GLN A 202 -4.14 4.93 -0.14
CA GLN A 202 -2.87 4.20 -0.14
C GLN A 202 -1.66 5.11 -0.38
N LEU A 203 -1.77 6.09 -1.29
CA LEU A 203 -0.74 7.10 -1.48
C LEU A 203 -0.51 7.91 -0.20
N SER A 204 -1.56 8.25 0.54
CA SER A 204 -1.42 8.97 1.81
C SER A 204 -0.66 8.16 2.86
N MET A 205 -0.74 6.83 2.82
CA MET A 205 -0.03 5.94 3.73
C MET A 205 1.44 5.74 3.30
N TYR A 206 1.68 5.35 2.05
CA TYR A 206 3.03 5.01 1.57
C TYR A 206 3.85 6.22 1.09
N GLY A 207 3.19 7.28 0.59
CA GLY A 207 3.84 8.41 -0.08
C GLY A 207 4.45 9.47 0.84
N LYS A 208 4.25 9.41 2.16
CA LYS A 208 4.68 10.46 3.11
C LYS A 208 6.19 10.76 3.07
N THR A 209 7.06 9.77 2.88
CA THR A 209 8.53 9.99 2.79
C THR A 209 9.05 10.12 1.37
N ALA A 210 8.23 9.86 0.34
CA ALA A 210 8.71 9.80 -1.05
C ALA A 210 9.45 11.08 -1.49
N SER A 211 8.92 12.26 -1.11
CA SER A 211 9.55 13.56 -1.39
C SER A 211 10.93 13.71 -0.75
N GLN A 212 11.09 13.24 0.50
CA GLN A 212 12.37 13.29 1.20
C GLN A 212 13.40 12.36 0.53
N THR A 213 13.02 11.14 0.18
CA THR A 213 13.94 10.21 -0.49
C THR A 213 14.41 10.71 -1.86
N ILE A 214 13.52 11.35 -2.64
CA ILE A 214 13.89 11.94 -3.94
C ILE A 214 14.80 13.12 -3.74
N HIS A 215 14.50 13.99 -2.77
CA HIS A 215 15.36 15.11 -2.43
C HIS A 215 16.76 14.62 -2.02
N GLU A 216 16.83 13.55 -1.21
CA GLU A 216 18.10 12.91 -0.87
C GLU A 216 18.80 12.28 -2.09
N GLU A 217 18.09 11.62 -3.00
CA GLU A 217 18.66 11.02 -4.21
C GLU A 217 19.18 12.07 -5.20
N PHE A 218 18.43 13.16 -5.37
CA PHE A 218 18.86 14.34 -6.11
C PHE A 218 20.14 14.91 -5.49
N LEU A 219 20.19 15.08 -4.17
CA LEU A 219 21.39 15.56 -3.47
C LEU A 219 22.58 14.59 -3.59
N LYS A 220 22.35 13.27 -3.66
CA LYS A 220 23.40 12.26 -3.89
C LYS A 220 24.03 12.40 -5.29
N ASN A 221 23.22 12.73 -6.29
CA ASN A 221 23.64 12.81 -7.69
C ASN A 221 24.06 14.23 -8.14
N THR A 222 23.81 15.26 -7.32
CA THR A 222 24.16 16.65 -7.62
C THR A 222 25.61 16.97 -7.24
N ARG A 223 26.30 17.78 -8.05
CA ARG A 223 27.65 18.26 -7.73
C ARG A 223 27.62 19.15 -6.49
N LEU A 224 28.55 18.92 -5.55
CA LEU A 224 28.64 19.68 -4.29
C LEU A 224 28.71 21.21 -4.48
N SER A 225 29.30 21.66 -5.59
CA SER A 225 29.38 23.09 -5.97
C SER A 225 28.02 23.74 -6.23
N ASN A 226 27.02 22.94 -6.62
CA ASN A 226 25.72 23.42 -7.10
C ASN A 226 24.62 23.29 -6.05
N ILE A 227 24.97 22.98 -4.80
CA ILE A 227 23.99 22.71 -3.76
C ILE A 227 23.73 23.98 -2.95
N GLU A 228 22.45 24.29 -2.75
CA GLU A 228 22.01 25.47 -2.01
C GLU A 228 22.28 25.34 -0.50
N LYS A 229 22.42 26.50 0.18
CA LYS A 229 22.73 26.53 1.62
C LYS A 229 21.70 25.79 2.49
N ARG A 230 20.42 25.83 2.09
CA ARG A 230 19.33 25.13 2.78
C ARG A 230 19.52 23.61 2.82
N ASP A 231 20.16 23.05 1.80
CA ASP A 231 20.26 21.60 1.61
C ASP A 231 21.53 21.02 2.24
N PHE A 232 22.43 21.87 2.78
CA PHE A 232 23.68 21.41 3.41
C PHE A 232 23.43 20.49 4.59
N GLN A 233 22.41 20.73 5.42
CA GLN A 233 22.16 19.88 6.59
C GLN A 233 21.81 18.45 6.17
N THR A 234 20.93 18.30 5.17
CA THR A 234 20.53 17.01 4.61
C THR A 234 21.73 16.34 3.92
N MET A 235 22.48 17.08 3.11
CA MET A 235 23.67 16.58 2.44
C MET A 235 24.73 16.07 3.43
N HIS A 236 25.00 16.80 4.53
CA HIS A 236 25.95 16.34 5.56
C HIS A 236 25.53 15.01 6.19
N LYS A 237 24.22 14.81 6.43
CA LYS A 237 23.69 13.53 6.91
C LYS A 237 23.97 12.41 5.91
N ILE A 238 23.65 12.64 4.62
CA ILE A 238 23.88 11.67 3.54
C ILE A 238 25.37 11.31 3.42
N VAL A 239 26.25 12.31 3.37
CA VAL A 239 27.71 12.12 3.23
C VAL A 239 28.26 11.35 4.44
N LYS A 240 27.79 11.64 5.65
CA LYS A 240 28.18 10.91 6.86
C LYS A 240 27.78 9.43 6.79
N GLU A 241 26.59 9.13 6.27
CA GLU A 241 26.16 7.74 6.06
C GLU A 241 26.96 7.03 4.97
N MET A 242 27.25 7.70 3.85
CA MET A 242 28.11 7.17 2.78
C MET A 242 29.52 6.90 3.30
N ALA A 243 30.11 7.83 4.04
CA ALA A 243 31.43 7.68 4.65
C ALA A 243 31.48 6.51 5.64
N LYS A 244 30.43 6.35 6.47
CA LYS A 244 30.29 5.18 7.35
C LYS A 244 30.24 3.87 6.57
N ARG A 245 29.44 3.80 5.49
CA ARG A 245 29.39 2.63 4.61
C ARG A 245 30.75 2.33 3.98
N LEU A 246 31.41 3.33 3.42
CA LEU A 246 32.73 3.20 2.82
C LEU A 246 33.76 2.69 3.84
N SER A 247 33.77 3.28 5.04
CA SER A 247 34.60 2.82 6.16
C SER A 247 34.29 1.38 6.55
N SER A 248 33.01 0.97 6.65
CA SER A 248 32.65 -0.41 6.95
C SER A 248 33.11 -1.42 5.90
N ILE A 249 33.15 -1.03 4.62
CA ILE A 249 33.61 -1.85 3.51
C ILE A 249 35.14 -2.01 3.57
N HIS A 250 35.87 -0.91 3.79
CA HIS A 250 37.34 -0.91 3.76
C HIS A 250 38.01 -1.26 5.10
N SER A 251 37.31 -1.14 6.23
CA SER A 251 37.80 -1.54 7.56
C SER A 251 37.88 -3.05 7.71
N LYS A 252 37.11 -3.82 6.94
CA LYS A 252 37.29 -5.27 6.83
C LYS A 252 38.64 -5.55 6.18
N LYS A 253 39.67 -5.81 7.00
CA LYS A 253 40.94 -6.37 6.53
C LYS A 253 40.63 -7.61 5.69
N ARG A 254 40.92 -7.56 4.39
CA ARG A 254 41.03 -8.78 3.57
C ARG A 254 42.11 -9.63 4.24
N LYS A 255 41.74 -10.78 4.81
CA LYS A 255 42.72 -11.75 5.33
C LYS A 255 43.61 -12.14 4.16
N ARG A 256 44.80 -11.55 4.10
CA ARG A 256 45.90 -11.93 3.23
C ARG A 256 46.77 -12.93 3.98
N GLU A 257 46.16 -13.88 4.70
CA GLU A 257 46.90 -14.71 5.64
C GLU A 257 47.51 -15.96 5.02
N ASP A 258 46.95 -16.57 3.97
CA ASP A 258 47.50 -17.85 3.46
C ASP A 258 47.66 -17.89 1.94
N ARG A 259 48.40 -16.94 1.36
CA ARG A 259 49.00 -17.14 0.03
C ARG A 259 50.50 -17.28 0.18
N GLY A 260 50.95 -18.54 0.20
CA GLY A 260 52.37 -18.91 0.20
C GLY A 260 52.88 -19.64 1.46
N GLN A 261 52.06 -19.82 2.49
CA GLN A 261 52.41 -20.65 3.65
C GLN A 261 51.59 -21.94 3.65
N LEU A 262 52.28 -23.06 3.84
CA LEU A 262 51.67 -24.38 3.96
C LEU A 262 51.03 -24.47 5.36
N ASP A 263 49.72 -24.70 5.42
CA ASP A 263 49.04 -24.95 6.69
C ASP A 263 49.42 -26.35 7.21
N PHE A 264 50.42 -26.39 8.09
CA PHE A 264 50.99 -27.62 8.65
C PHE A 264 49.95 -28.49 9.37
N ARG A 265 48.95 -27.89 10.04
CA ARG A 265 47.90 -28.65 10.73
C ARG A 265 46.99 -29.37 9.74
N LYS A 266 46.60 -28.68 8.67
CA LYS A 266 45.68 -29.22 7.66
C LYS A 266 46.35 -30.28 6.80
N THR A 267 47.66 -30.15 6.55
CA THR A 267 48.44 -31.11 5.76
C THR A 267 48.82 -32.37 6.54
N LEU A 268 49.21 -32.26 7.81
CA LEU A 268 49.46 -33.44 8.66
C LEU A 268 48.19 -34.29 8.87
N ARG A 269 47.02 -33.67 8.97
CA ARG A 269 45.76 -34.38 9.20
C ARG A 269 45.27 -35.21 8.01
N ASN A 270 45.66 -34.84 6.78
CA ASN A 270 45.31 -35.59 5.58
C ASN A 270 46.33 -36.71 5.24
N ASN A 271 47.43 -36.81 6.00
CA ASN A 271 48.53 -37.73 5.74
C ASN A 271 48.71 -38.79 6.85
N VAL A 272 47.72 -38.89 7.75
CA VAL A 272 47.57 -39.94 8.76
C VAL A 272 46.30 -40.72 8.46
#